data_AF-A0A2N2HIU5-F1
#
_entry.id   AF-A0A2N2HIU5-F1
#
_cell.length_a   1.000
_cell.length_b   1.000
_cell.length_c   1.000
_cell.angle_alpha   90.00
_cell.angle_beta   90.00
_cell.angle_gamma   90.00
#
_symmetry.space_group_name_H-M   'P 1'
#
loop_
_entity.id
_entity.type
_entity.pdbx_description
1 polymer ?
#
loop_
_entity_poly.entity_id
_entity_poly.type
_entity_poly.pdbx_seq_one_letter_code
_entity_poly.pdbx_strand_id
1 'polypeptide(L)'
;MAEREADGVEWLPDGTVVGYLTLGARRKVNRVSPNPVPNETMQSDDLNHPELLQLDPRAGEIRFAGQRAVLFDAVAMGVLRKYLVDHLGVAAARGLLTQFGFAHGWRMAEAIEKDFAWETPLEWQQAGLRVAALQGLFELDVGDPLSRAGATMRGSYEAEQQVLHFGVGKVPACWSVAGLISGYLSRTLGANVFVLEDRCVAMGHDSCHLLGRSREEWGEDRAEELQHFSAEHLVSSLDVSLGRVVATLKTAEQKLKLRRRVLVEEEASVVPLSVTAKSPAMRAVVDLACRIARVDSTVLITGETGVGKEHIAQLVHEESTRAEFPFVAINCGAVTDSLLDSELFGHARGSFSGATQDRVGLFEAAHRGTLLLD
;
A
#
# COMPACT_ATOMS: atom_id res chain seq x y z
N MET A 1 -1.26 65.76 30.42
CA MET A 1 0.18 65.48 30.20
C MET A 1 0.41 64.02 30.57
N ALA A 2 0.55 63.17 29.57
CA ALA A 2 1.07 61.81 29.71
C ALA A 2 1.76 61.52 28.37
N GLU A 3 3.09 61.61 28.38
CA GLU A 3 3.95 61.26 27.27
C GLU A 3 3.98 59.74 27.11
N ARG A 4 3.84 59.26 25.86
CA ARG A 4 4.31 57.94 25.44
C ARG A 4 5.38 58.18 24.39
N GLU A 5 6.63 57.97 24.76
CA GLU A 5 7.75 57.84 23.83
C GLU A 5 7.50 56.63 22.93
N ALA A 6 7.61 56.83 21.62
CA ALA A 6 7.69 55.78 20.63
C ALA A 6 9.12 55.80 20.06
N ASP A 7 9.90 54.78 20.39
CA ASP A 7 11.25 54.58 19.87
C ASP A 7 11.23 54.25 18.35
N GLY A 8 12.10 54.91 17.58
CA GLY A 8 12.66 54.34 16.33
C GLY A 8 12.14 54.84 14.98
N VAL A 9 12.02 56.15 14.75
CA VAL A 9 11.78 56.71 13.41
C VAL A 9 12.77 57.85 13.12
N GLU A 10 13.52 57.74 12.02
CA GLU A 10 14.37 58.83 11.51
C GLU A 10 13.85 59.30 10.14
N TRP A 11 13.76 60.60 9.96
CA TRP A 11 13.21 61.25 8.75
C TRP A 11 14.35 61.72 7.84
N LEU A 12 14.34 61.29 6.58
CA LEU A 12 15.28 61.80 5.59
C LEU A 12 14.76 63.12 4.95
N PRO A 13 15.64 64.00 4.45
CA PRO A 13 15.26 65.34 3.96
C PRO A 13 14.34 65.36 2.73
N ASP A 14 14.13 64.21 2.06
CA ASP A 14 13.26 64.05 0.90
C ASP A 14 11.85 63.54 1.25
N GLY A 15 11.54 63.39 2.54
CA GLY A 15 10.23 62.95 3.02
C GLY A 15 10.03 61.43 3.06
N THR A 16 11.07 60.65 2.76
CA THR A 16 11.03 59.19 2.88
C THR A 16 11.21 58.76 4.34
N VAL A 17 10.29 57.93 4.84
CA VAL A 17 10.38 57.33 6.19
C VAL A 17 11.13 56.00 6.09
N VAL A 18 12.29 55.89 6.74
CA VAL A 18 13.01 54.62 6.88
C VAL A 18 12.85 54.13 8.32
N GLY A 19 11.93 53.19 8.51
CA GLY A 19 11.75 52.52 9.79
C GLY A 19 12.81 51.43 9.98
N TYR A 20 13.76 51.65 10.89
CA TYR A 20 14.62 50.56 11.35
C TYR A 20 13.86 49.74 12.39
N LEU A 21 13.29 48.60 11.96
CA LEU A 21 12.88 47.55 12.89
C LEU A 21 14.14 46.94 13.50
N THR A 22 14.64 47.55 14.57
CA THR A 22 15.51 46.85 15.52
C THR A 22 14.73 45.67 16.07
N LEU A 23 15.00 44.47 15.54
CA LEU A 23 14.62 43.18 16.12
C LEU A 23 15.36 42.99 17.46
N GLY A 24 14.99 43.81 18.43
CA GLY A 24 15.39 43.77 19.82
C GLY A 24 14.42 42.95 20.66
N ALA A 25 13.79 41.91 20.09
CA ALA A 25 13.23 40.85 20.91
C ALA A 25 14.39 39.93 21.26
N ARG A 26 14.96 40.09 22.46
CA ARG A 26 15.58 38.96 23.15
C ARG A 26 14.55 37.84 23.09
N ARG A 27 14.71 36.90 22.15
CA ARG A 27 14.03 35.61 22.22
C ARG A 27 14.42 35.09 23.58
N LYS A 28 13.50 35.16 24.55
CA LYS A 28 13.43 34.16 25.60
C LYS A 28 13.35 32.85 24.82
N VAL A 29 14.51 32.24 24.60
CA VAL A 29 14.59 30.80 24.57
C VAL A 29 13.88 30.44 25.87
N ASN A 30 12.65 29.93 25.79
CA ASN A 30 12.05 29.27 26.92
C ASN A 30 13.03 28.15 27.26
N ARG A 31 13.96 28.44 28.18
CA ARG A 31 14.51 27.42 29.06
C ARG A 31 13.26 26.84 29.70
N VAL A 32 12.84 25.70 29.19
CA VAL A 32 12.06 24.75 29.96
C VAL A 32 12.76 24.69 31.31
N SER A 33 12.06 25.16 32.35
CA SER A 33 12.57 25.04 33.71
C SER A 33 12.94 23.58 33.94
N PRO A 34 14.16 23.28 34.40
CA PRO A 34 14.50 21.92 34.75
C PRO A 34 13.68 21.57 36.00
N ASN A 35 12.82 20.56 35.83
CA ASN A 35 11.92 19.98 36.82
C ASN A 35 10.65 20.80 37.18
N PRO A 36 9.48 20.14 37.29
CA PRO A 36 8.35 20.70 38.00
C PRO A 36 8.76 20.97 39.45
N VAL A 37 8.24 22.05 40.01
CA VAL A 37 8.36 22.35 41.43
C VAL A 37 7.82 21.13 42.20
N PRO A 38 8.50 20.60 43.23
CA PRO A 38 8.26 19.23 43.72
C PRO A 38 6.93 18.95 44.44
N ASN A 39 5.93 19.85 44.41
CA ASN A 39 4.78 19.79 45.32
C ASN A 39 3.40 20.15 44.72
N GLU A 40 3.26 20.36 43.42
CA GLU A 40 1.94 20.53 42.81
C GLU A 40 1.49 19.21 42.18
N THR A 41 0.45 18.62 42.77
CA THR A 41 -0.27 17.49 42.18
C THR A 41 -1.05 17.96 40.96
N MET A 42 -1.10 17.15 39.91
CA MET A 42 -1.74 17.46 38.64
C MET A 42 -3.22 17.08 38.65
N GLN A 43 -4.08 18.01 38.24
CA GLN A 43 -5.47 17.74 37.83
C GLN A 43 -5.54 17.54 36.32
N SER A 44 -6.48 16.72 35.86
CA SER A 44 -6.67 16.45 34.43
C SER A 44 -6.95 17.72 33.64
N ASP A 45 -7.75 18.64 34.18
CA ASP A 45 -8.12 19.89 33.53
C ASP A 45 -7.00 20.95 33.45
N ASP A 46 -5.92 20.76 34.19
CA ASP A 46 -4.75 21.64 34.12
C ASP A 46 -3.89 21.35 32.89
N LEU A 47 -3.96 20.12 32.36
CA LEU A 47 -3.14 19.68 31.23
C LEU A 47 -3.24 20.63 30.04
N ASN A 48 -2.08 21.07 29.55
CA ASN A 48 -2.00 22.00 28.44
C ASN A 48 -0.77 21.71 27.56
N HIS A 49 -0.71 22.35 26.39
CA HIS A 49 0.42 22.15 25.46
C HIS A 49 1.79 22.46 26.09
N PRO A 50 2.00 23.55 26.86
CA PRO A 50 3.27 23.79 27.55
C PRO A 50 3.77 22.65 28.45
N GLU A 51 2.86 21.87 29.05
CA GLU A 51 3.22 20.72 29.90
C GLU A 51 3.53 19.45 29.10
N LEU A 52 2.82 19.25 27.99
CA LEU A 52 2.91 18.03 27.20
C LEU A 52 3.92 18.12 26.05
N LEU A 53 4.04 19.28 25.39
CA LEU A 53 4.77 19.46 24.15
C LEU A 53 6.15 20.08 24.38
N GLN A 54 7.19 19.35 23.97
CA GLN A 54 8.56 19.84 23.96
C GLN A 54 9.08 19.85 22.51
N LEU A 55 9.69 20.97 22.11
CA LEU A 55 10.23 21.18 20.78
C LEU A 55 11.72 21.49 20.88
N ASP A 56 12.57 20.63 20.31
CA ASP A 56 13.97 20.92 20.05
C ASP A 56 14.17 21.18 18.54
N PRO A 57 14.11 22.44 18.10
CA PRO A 57 14.25 22.79 16.68
C PRO A 57 15.68 22.59 16.17
N ARG A 58 16.68 22.50 17.04
CA ARG A 58 18.07 22.27 16.63
C ARG A 58 18.32 20.79 16.37
N ALA A 59 17.77 19.92 17.23
CA ALA A 59 17.83 18.48 17.04
C ALA A 59 16.76 17.96 16.06
N GLY A 60 15.73 18.75 15.76
CA GLY A 60 14.56 18.30 14.99
C GLY A 60 13.70 17.30 15.75
N GLU A 61 13.73 17.35 17.09
CA GLU A 61 12.99 16.44 17.95
C GLU A 61 11.72 17.11 18.47
N ILE A 62 10.60 16.39 18.37
CA ILE A 62 9.32 16.75 18.97
C ILE A 62 9.04 15.68 20.02
N ARG A 63 8.66 16.10 21.23
CA ARG A 63 8.16 15.19 22.26
C ARG A 63 6.78 15.63 22.71
N PHE A 64 5.91 14.65 22.94
CA PHE A 64 4.59 14.86 23.48
C PHE A 64 4.38 13.87 24.63
N ALA A 65 3.96 14.35 25.81
CA ALA A 65 3.79 13.51 27.00
C ALA A 65 5.04 12.67 27.31
N GLY A 66 6.22 13.32 27.32
CA GLY A 66 7.53 12.71 27.55
C GLY A 66 8.05 11.77 26.47
N GLN A 67 7.22 11.39 25.50
CA GLN A 67 7.58 10.47 24.42
C GLN A 67 7.97 11.23 23.15
N ARG A 68 8.87 10.66 22.34
CA ARG A 68 9.17 11.20 21.01
C ARG A 68 7.92 11.12 20.14
N ALA A 69 7.54 12.24 19.55
CA ALA A 69 6.39 12.38 18.68
C ALA A 69 6.85 12.73 17.25
N VAL A 70 5.96 12.45 16.30
CA VAL A 70 6.13 12.78 14.88
C VAL A 70 4.87 13.49 14.43
N LEU A 71 5.02 14.56 13.65
CA LEU A 71 3.89 15.25 13.06
C LEU A 71 3.53 14.59 11.73
N PHE A 72 2.27 14.16 11.63
CA PHE A 72 1.64 13.76 10.38
C PHE A 72 0.47 14.71 10.12
N ASP A 73 0.31 15.16 8.89
CA ASP A 73 -0.89 15.89 8.51
C ASP A 73 -2.10 14.93 8.43
N ALA A 74 -3.29 15.46 8.74
CA ALA A 74 -4.52 14.67 8.75
C ALA A 74 -4.80 14.03 7.38
N VAL A 75 -4.46 14.71 6.28
CA VAL A 75 -4.66 14.20 4.91
C VAL A 75 -3.78 12.99 4.63
N ALA A 76 -2.51 12.98 5.05
CA ALA A 76 -1.62 11.83 4.92
C ALA A 76 -2.17 10.62 5.70
N MET A 77 -2.71 10.84 6.89
CA MET A 77 -3.38 9.78 7.66
C MET A 77 -4.67 9.30 6.96
N GLY A 78 -5.42 10.20 6.33
CA GLY A 78 -6.56 9.87 5.47
C GLY A 78 -6.19 9.01 4.27
N VAL A 79 -5.09 9.36 3.59
CA VAL A 79 -4.54 8.59 2.46
C VAL A 79 -4.04 7.21 2.92
N LEU A 80 -3.36 7.12 4.07
CA LEU A 80 -2.96 5.84 4.65
C LEU A 80 -4.18 4.96 4.92
N ARG A 81 -5.24 5.50 5.54
CA ARG A 81 -6.50 4.79 5.71
C ARG A 81 -7.06 4.33 4.37
N LYS A 82 -7.12 5.22 3.38
CA LYS A 82 -7.61 4.88 2.04
C LYS A 82 -6.85 3.71 1.44
N TYR A 83 -5.52 3.72 1.52
CA TYR A 83 -4.69 2.64 1.06
C TYR A 83 -4.98 1.32 1.79
N LEU A 84 -5.10 1.35 3.12
CA LEU A 84 -5.44 0.17 3.91
C LEU A 84 -6.81 -0.40 3.50
N VAL A 85 -7.82 0.44 3.33
CA VAL A 85 -9.17 0.00 2.94
C VAL A 85 -9.18 -0.55 1.51
N ASP A 86 -8.55 0.14 0.56
CA ASP A 86 -8.53 -0.26 -0.85
C ASP A 86 -7.82 -1.62 -1.05
N HIS A 87 -6.79 -1.90 -0.24
CA HIS A 87 -5.96 -3.10 -0.40
C HIS A 87 -6.28 -4.25 0.55
N LEU A 88 -6.71 -3.98 1.78
CA LEU A 88 -6.98 -4.99 2.81
C LEU A 88 -8.48 -5.18 3.07
N GLY A 89 -9.32 -4.29 2.57
CA GLY A 89 -10.74 -4.24 2.87
C GLY A 89 -11.05 -3.53 4.19
N VAL A 90 -12.30 -3.09 4.33
CA VAL A 90 -12.76 -2.28 5.46
C VAL A 90 -12.57 -2.99 6.81
N ALA A 91 -12.89 -4.28 6.90
CA ALA A 91 -12.82 -5.03 8.16
C ALA A 91 -11.39 -5.12 8.70
N ALA A 92 -10.41 -5.46 7.85
CA ALA A 92 -9.01 -5.54 8.23
C ALA A 92 -8.43 -4.15 8.53
N ALA A 93 -8.73 -3.14 7.71
CA ALA A 93 -8.28 -1.76 7.95
C ALA A 93 -8.83 -1.20 9.28
N ARG A 94 -10.11 -1.44 9.59
CA ARG A 94 -10.71 -1.09 10.87
C ARG A 94 -10.03 -1.80 12.03
N GLY A 95 -9.83 -3.12 11.93
CA GLY A 95 -9.12 -3.89 12.95
C GLY A 95 -7.71 -3.38 13.22
N LEU A 96 -6.93 -3.10 12.16
CA LEU A 96 -5.58 -2.55 12.28
C LEU A 96 -5.55 -1.19 12.98
N LEU A 97 -6.39 -0.26 12.53
CA LEU A 97 -6.41 1.11 13.07
C LEU A 97 -6.93 1.14 14.51
N THR A 98 -7.93 0.31 14.84
CA THR A 98 -8.43 0.17 16.21
C THR A 98 -7.38 -0.43 17.14
N GLN A 99 -6.67 -1.48 16.74
CA GLN A 99 -5.61 -2.09 17.56
C GLN A 99 -4.38 -1.19 17.69
N PHE A 100 -4.01 -0.47 16.63
CA PHE A 100 -2.99 0.56 16.70
C PHE A 100 -3.37 1.64 17.72
N GLY A 101 -4.61 2.14 17.64
CA GLY A 101 -5.16 3.07 18.62
C GLY A 101 -5.05 2.51 20.04
N PHE A 102 -5.53 1.29 20.27
CA PHE A 102 -5.49 0.64 21.58
C PHE A 102 -4.07 0.58 22.17
N ALA A 103 -3.11 0.11 21.38
CA ALA A 103 -1.71 0.05 21.81
C ALA A 103 -1.14 1.45 22.09
N HIS A 104 -1.48 2.45 21.28
CA HIS A 104 -1.07 3.84 21.49
C HIS A 104 -1.64 4.40 22.80
N GLY A 105 -2.95 4.25 23.03
CA GLY A 105 -3.62 4.71 24.24
C GLY A 105 -3.08 4.07 25.52
N TRP A 106 -2.83 2.76 25.49
CA TRP A 106 -2.23 2.04 26.61
C TRP A 106 -0.84 2.61 26.97
N ARG A 107 0.03 2.76 25.96
CA ARG A 107 1.37 3.33 26.16
C ARG A 107 1.32 4.79 26.62
N MET A 108 0.36 5.55 26.13
CA MET A 108 0.13 6.94 26.54
C MET A 108 -0.26 7.03 28.01
N ALA A 109 -1.16 6.15 28.49
CA ALA A 109 -1.50 6.06 29.89
C ALA A 109 -0.26 5.76 30.76
N GLU A 110 0.57 4.78 30.36
CA GLU A 110 1.81 4.44 31.08
C GLU A 110 2.85 5.57 31.11
N ALA A 111 2.94 6.36 30.03
CA ALA A 111 3.89 7.47 29.96
C ALA A 111 3.47 8.59 30.92
N ILE A 112 2.20 9.00 30.85
CA ILE A 112 1.69 10.13 31.62
C ILE A 112 1.52 9.80 33.11
N GLU A 113 1.28 8.53 33.45
CA GLU A 113 1.33 8.05 34.85
C GLU A 113 2.70 8.32 35.50
N LYS A 114 3.79 8.19 34.72
CA LYS A 114 5.17 8.35 35.21
C LYS A 114 5.63 9.80 35.20
N ASP A 115 5.17 10.56 34.21
CA ASP A 115 5.65 11.93 33.98
C ASP A 115 4.96 12.97 34.88
N PHE A 116 3.78 12.66 35.43
CA PHE A 116 3.01 13.57 36.27
C PHE A 116 2.69 12.96 37.65
N ALA A 117 2.77 13.80 38.69
CA ALA A 117 2.30 13.46 40.02
C ALA A 117 0.80 13.76 40.12
N TRP A 118 -0.04 12.78 39.80
CA TRP A 118 -1.50 12.95 39.79
C TRP A 118 -2.08 13.16 41.20
N GLU A 119 -3.06 14.07 41.33
CA GLU A 119 -3.75 14.28 42.61
C GLU A 119 -4.51 13.02 43.06
N THR A 120 -5.20 12.39 42.11
CA THR A 120 -5.89 11.11 42.34
C THR A 120 -5.76 10.19 41.13
N PRO A 121 -5.96 8.87 41.29
CA PRO A 121 -6.05 7.95 40.15
C PRO A 121 -7.18 8.30 39.17
N LEU A 122 -8.23 8.99 39.64
CA LEU A 122 -9.34 9.43 38.80
C LEU A 122 -8.91 10.56 37.84
N GLU A 123 -8.09 11.51 38.31
CA GLU A 123 -7.54 12.56 37.44
C GLU A 123 -6.69 11.96 36.31
N TRP A 124 -5.85 10.97 36.65
CA TRP A 124 -5.08 10.25 35.63
C TRP A 124 -5.99 9.54 34.61
N GLN A 125 -7.07 8.91 35.06
CA GLN A 125 -8.06 8.28 34.17
C GLN A 125 -8.75 9.31 33.26
N GLN A 126 -9.17 10.45 33.80
CA GLN A 126 -9.91 11.49 33.07
C GLN A 126 -9.04 12.26 32.08
N ALA A 127 -7.73 12.30 32.32
CA ALA A 127 -6.78 12.96 31.42
C ALA A 127 -6.76 12.40 29.99
N GLY A 128 -7.14 11.14 29.77
CA GLY A 128 -7.01 10.47 28.48
C GLY A 128 -7.67 11.21 27.31
N LEU A 129 -8.91 11.66 27.47
CA LEU A 129 -9.61 12.42 26.44
C LEU A 129 -8.97 13.78 26.18
N ARG A 130 -8.53 14.46 27.25
CA ARG A 130 -7.93 15.78 27.14
C ARG A 130 -6.56 15.71 26.47
N VAL A 131 -5.74 14.73 26.82
CA VAL A 131 -4.45 14.48 26.17
C VAL A 131 -4.65 14.20 24.69
N ALA A 132 -5.63 13.35 24.33
CA ALA A 132 -5.96 13.07 22.92
C ALA A 132 -6.44 14.33 22.17
N ALA A 133 -7.22 15.21 22.82
CA ALA A 133 -7.62 16.49 22.25
C ALA A 133 -6.41 17.44 22.05
N LEU A 134 -5.49 17.48 23.01
CA LEU A 134 -4.24 18.25 22.92
C LEU A 134 -3.23 17.68 21.90
N GLN A 135 -3.41 16.42 21.45
CA GLN A 135 -2.71 15.89 20.27
C GLN A 135 -3.31 16.38 18.95
N GLY A 136 -4.45 17.08 18.99
CA GLY A 136 -5.15 17.57 17.80
C GLY A 136 -6.01 16.51 17.10
N LEU A 137 -6.38 15.42 17.79
CA LEU A 137 -7.20 14.36 17.19
C LEU A 137 -8.67 14.76 17.04
N PHE A 138 -9.16 15.60 17.94
CA PHE A 138 -10.51 16.15 17.97
C PHE A 138 -10.57 17.30 19.00
N GLU A 139 -11.67 18.05 18.98
CA GLU A 139 -12.04 18.99 20.03
C GLU A 139 -12.94 18.27 21.06
N LEU A 140 -12.55 18.31 22.33
CA LEU A 140 -13.37 17.79 23.43
C LEU A 140 -14.42 18.84 23.81
N ASP A 141 -15.70 18.47 23.74
CA ASP A 141 -16.81 19.36 24.12
C ASP A 141 -17.17 19.14 25.59
N VAL A 142 -17.77 17.99 25.90
CA VAL A 142 -18.17 17.63 27.27
C VAL A 142 -18.30 16.12 27.42
N GLY A 143 -18.06 15.64 28.63
CA GLY A 143 -18.48 14.31 29.09
C GLY A 143 -17.36 13.33 29.35
N ASP A 144 -17.76 12.15 29.82
CA ASP A 144 -16.89 11.04 30.19
C ASP A 144 -17.42 9.78 29.47
N PRO A 145 -16.61 9.06 28.69
CA PRO A 145 -17.04 7.86 27.98
C PRO A 145 -17.57 6.78 28.93
N LEU A 146 -17.07 6.72 30.17
CA LEU A 146 -17.52 5.75 31.18
C LEU A 146 -18.85 6.16 31.84
N SER A 147 -19.29 7.41 31.66
CA SER A 147 -20.59 7.86 32.14
C SER A 147 -21.72 7.31 31.27
N ARG A 148 -22.93 7.26 31.83
CA ARG A 148 -24.14 6.92 31.03
C ARG A 148 -24.40 7.92 29.91
N ALA A 149 -23.96 9.17 30.07
CA ALA A 149 -24.16 10.22 29.09
C ALA A 149 -23.13 10.17 27.95
N GLY A 150 -21.99 9.48 28.15
CA GLY A 150 -20.89 9.43 27.19
C GLY A 150 -20.09 10.73 27.11
N ALA A 151 -19.23 10.80 26.09
CA ALA A 151 -18.43 11.98 25.78
C ALA A 151 -18.65 12.45 24.34
N THR A 152 -18.78 13.75 24.14
CA THR A 152 -18.97 14.38 22.83
C THR A 152 -17.66 14.95 22.30
N MET A 153 -17.36 14.64 21.05
CA MET A 153 -16.20 15.14 20.32
C MET A 153 -16.65 15.90 19.07
N ARG A 154 -15.98 17.01 18.77
CA ARG A 154 -16.15 17.81 17.54
C ARG A 154 -14.87 17.79 16.72
N GLY A 155 -14.98 18.05 15.43
CA GLY A 155 -13.81 18.17 14.56
C GLY A 155 -12.88 16.94 14.57
N SER A 156 -13.42 15.72 14.70
CA SER A 156 -12.59 14.51 14.64
C SER A 156 -11.90 14.40 13.29
N TYR A 157 -10.57 14.39 13.29
CA TYR A 157 -9.78 14.27 12.06
C TYR A 157 -10.14 12.96 11.32
N GLU A 158 -10.39 11.87 12.05
CA GLU A 158 -10.75 10.59 11.43
C GLU A 158 -12.10 10.63 10.74
N ALA A 159 -13.07 11.35 11.30
CA ALA A 159 -14.39 11.48 10.69
C ALA A 159 -14.32 12.40 9.46
N GLU A 160 -13.59 13.51 9.55
CA GLU A 160 -13.32 14.41 8.43
C GLU A 160 -12.69 13.65 7.26
N GLN A 161 -11.60 12.90 7.54
CA GLN A 161 -10.87 12.16 6.52
C GLN A 161 -11.67 10.98 5.97
N GLN A 162 -12.55 10.36 6.77
CA GLN A 162 -13.50 9.36 6.26
C GLN A 162 -14.41 9.96 5.20
N VAL A 163 -15.03 11.10 5.50
CA VAL A 163 -15.97 11.77 4.58
C VAL A 163 -15.24 12.23 3.33
N LEU A 164 -14.03 12.77 3.47
CA LEU A 164 -13.23 13.24 2.34
C LEU A 164 -12.92 12.12 1.34
N HIS A 165 -12.55 10.93 1.81
CA HIS A 165 -12.07 9.84 0.95
C HIS A 165 -13.15 8.84 0.52
N PHE A 166 -14.23 8.69 1.30
CA PHE A 166 -15.25 7.65 1.10
C PHE A 166 -16.68 8.20 1.07
N GLY A 167 -16.88 9.49 1.34
CA GLY A 167 -18.19 10.09 1.53
C GLY A 167 -18.84 9.71 2.86
N VAL A 168 -20.08 10.15 3.04
CA VAL A 168 -20.89 9.85 4.23
C VAL A 168 -21.29 8.38 4.22
N GLY A 169 -20.95 7.67 5.30
CA GLY A 169 -21.22 6.25 5.51
C GLY A 169 -22.44 5.99 6.41
N LYS A 170 -22.60 4.72 6.81
CA LYS A 170 -23.67 4.26 7.72
C LYS A 170 -23.17 3.81 9.08
N VAL A 171 -21.85 3.75 9.27
CA VAL A 171 -21.21 3.25 10.50
C VAL A 171 -20.17 4.26 10.97
N PRO A 172 -19.84 4.28 12.27
CA PRO A 172 -18.80 5.16 12.79
C PRO A 172 -17.41 4.89 12.20
N ALA A 173 -16.56 5.92 12.19
CA ALA A 173 -15.30 5.90 11.48
C ALA A 173 -14.09 6.38 12.29
N CYS A 174 -14.24 6.77 13.56
CA CYS A 174 -13.12 7.18 14.41
C CYS A 174 -12.47 5.94 15.07
N TRP A 175 -12.06 4.97 14.24
CA TRP A 175 -11.54 3.67 14.65
C TRP A 175 -10.29 3.75 15.53
N SER A 176 -9.32 4.61 15.21
CA SER A 176 -8.08 4.68 15.99
C SER A 176 -8.24 5.57 17.23
N VAL A 177 -9.07 6.61 17.17
CA VAL A 177 -9.50 7.39 18.34
C VAL A 177 -10.25 6.51 19.34
N ALA A 178 -11.26 5.76 18.90
CA ALA A 178 -12.00 4.84 19.77
C ALA A 178 -11.06 3.77 20.36
N GLY A 179 -10.15 3.24 19.55
CA GLY A 179 -9.07 2.36 20.00
C GLY A 179 -8.21 3.00 21.09
N LEU A 180 -7.74 4.23 20.87
CA LEU A 180 -6.88 4.98 21.77
C LEU A 180 -7.54 5.19 23.13
N ILE A 181 -8.77 5.68 23.16
CA ILE A 181 -9.47 5.88 24.45
C ILE A 181 -9.73 4.54 25.14
N SER A 182 -10.04 3.47 24.40
CA SER A 182 -10.19 2.12 24.96
C SER A 182 -8.91 1.62 25.63
N GLY A 183 -7.76 1.75 24.95
CA GLY A 183 -6.46 1.31 25.47
C GLY A 183 -6.02 2.12 26.69
N TYR A 184 -6.25 3.43 26.65
CA TYR A 184 -5.96 4.32 27.77
C TYR A 184 -6.77 3.91 29.01
N LEU A 185 -8.11 3.87 28.88
CA LEU A 185 -9.00 3.52 29.98
C LEU A 185 -8.76 2.10 30.50
N SER A 186 -8.45 1.16 29.61
CA SER A 186 -8.12 -0.22 30.02
C SER A 186 -6.87 -0.27 30.90
N ARG A 187 -5.85 0.53 30.56
CA ARG A 187 -4.63 0.63 31.37
C ARG A 187 -4.88 1.28 32.72
N THR A 188 -5.66 2.36 32.78
CA THR A 188 -5.91 3.09 34.03
C THR A 188 -6.82 2.32 34.99
N LEU A 189 -7.78 1.56 34.46
CA LEU A 189 -8.71 0.76 35.26
C LEU A 189 -8.20 -0.64 35.61
N GLY A 190 -7.17 -1.12 34.91
CA GLY A 190 -6.67 -2.50 35.09
C GLY A 190 -7.65 -3.58 34.61
N ALA A 191 -8.57 -3.23 33.73
CA ALA A 191 -9.59 -4.11 33.18
C ALA A 191 -9.84 -3.78 31.69
N ASN A 192 -10.36 -4.71 30.91
CA ASN A 192 -10.63 -4.47 29.50
C ASN A 192 -11.89 -3.60 29.32
N VAL A 193 -11.68 -2.37 28.86
CA VAL A 193 -12.73 -1.41 28.50
C VAL A 193 -12.68 -1.15 27.00
N PHE A 194 -13.85 -1.19 26.37
CA PHE A 194 -14.02 -0.94 24.95
C PHE A 194 -14.89 0.28 24.75
N VAL A 195 -14.32 1.28 24.08
CA VAL A 195 -14.98 2.51 23.69
C VAL A 195 -15.46 2.36 22.25
N LEU A 196 -16.75 2.60 22.05
CA LEU A 196 -17.42 2.59 20.76
C LEU A 196 -18.12 3.92 20.51
N GLU A 197 -18.36 4.20 19.25
CA GLU A 197 -19.19 5.32 18.82
C GLU A 197 -20.64 4.85 18.60
N ASP A 198 -21.61 5.66 19.02
CA ASP A 198 -23.03 5.52 18.66
C ASP A 198 -23.48 6.62 17.69
N ARG A 199 -22.77 7.75 17.65
CA ARG A 199 -22.91 8.83 16.68
C ARG A 199 -21.54 9.23 16.15
N CYS A 200 -21.50 9.62 14.88
CA CYS A 200 -20.28 9.99 14.19
C CYS A 200 -20.58 10.98 13.07
N VAL A 201 -19.72 11.98 12.88
CA VAL A 201 -19.78 12.92 11.75
C VAL A 201 -19.66 12.18 10.41
N ALA A 202 -18.91 11.08 10.36
CA ALA A 202 -18.80 10.26 9.16
C ALA A 202 -20.13 9.58 8.74
N MET A 203 -21.12 9.55 9.63
CA MET A 203 -22.48 9.07 9.35
C MET A 203 -23.46 10.21 9.01
N GLY A 204 -22.98 11.47 8.99
CA GLY A 204 -23.80 12.66 8.77
C GLY A 204 -24.38 13.29 10.03
N HIS A 205 -23.91 12.92 11.23
CA HIS A 205 -24.26 13.62 12.47
C HIS A 205 -23.43 14.90 12.66
N ASP A 206 -23.88 15.80 13.54
CA ASP A 206 -23.18 17.06 13.83
C ASP A 206 -21.91 16.88 14.68
N SER A 207 -21.80 15.77 15.40
CA SER A 207 -20.69 15.46 16.29
C SER A 207 -20.49 13.96 16.43
N CYS A 208 -19.30 13.57 16.90
CA CYS A 208 -19.03 12.20 17.31
C CYS A 208 -19.35 12.02 18.79
N HIS A 209 -19.72 10.81 19.19
CA HIS A 209 -20.10 10.52 20.56
C HIS A 209 -19.57 9.15 20.98
N LEU A 210 -18.89 9.11 22.13
CA LEU A 210 -18.19 7.95 22.66
C LEU A 210 -18.88 7.39 23.91
N LEU A 211 -18.94 6.07 23.98
CA LEU A 211 -19.38 5.30 25.15
C LEU A 211 -18.35 4.21 25.42
N GLY A 212 -17.93 4.05 26.67
CA GLY A 212 -16.96 3.07 27.14
C GLY A 212 -17.58 2.11 28.14
N ARG A 213 -17.44 0.81 27.88
CA ARG A 213 -17.97 -0.26 28.75
C ARG A 213 -17.10 -1.51 28.70
N SER A 214 -17.29 -2.40 29.67
CA SER A 214 -16.74 -3.77 29.58
C SER A 214 -17.42 -4.56 28.46
N ARG A 215 -16.83 -5.71 28.07
CA ARG A 215 -17.44 -6.60 27.08
C ARG A 215 -18.79 -7.13 27.56
N GLU A 216 -18.90 -7.47 28.84
CA GLU A 216 -20.11 -7.99 29.47
C GLU A 216 -21.23 -6.95 29.46
N GLU A 217 -20.91 -5.68 29.71
CA GLU A 217 -21.86 -4.56 29.73
C GLU A 217 -22.35 -4.14 28.33
N TRP A 218 -21.56 -4.41 27.30
CA TRP A 218 -21.98 -4.22 25.90
C TRP A 218 -22.96 -5.30 25.43
N GLY A 219 -22.85 -6.51 25.98
CA GLY A 219 -23.66 -7.66 25.56
C GLY A 219 -23.43 -8.08 24.11
N GLU A 220 -24.33 -8.90 23.58
CA GLU A 220 -24.21 -9.48 22.24
C GLU A 220 -24.49 -8.49 21.11
N ASP A 221 -25.27 -7.43 21.38
CA ASP A 221 -25.73 -6.47 20.36
C ASP A 221 -24.57 -5.74 19.66
N ARG A 222 -23.43 -5.58 20.34
CA ARG A 222 -22.22 -4.92 19.81
C ARG A 222 -21.05 -5.89 19.62
N ALA A 223 -21.28 -7.21 19.72
CA ALA A 223 -20.23 -8.22 19.70
C ALA A 223 -19.37 -8.15 18.41
N GLU A 224 -19.99 -7.94 17.25
CA GLU A 224 -19.26 -7.80 15.97
C GLU A 224 -18.27 -6.64 15.99
N GLU A 225 -18.64 -5.49 16.57
CA GLU A 225 -17.74 -4.34 16.64
C GLU A 225 -16.58 -4.56 17.61
N LEU A 226 -16.83 -5.30 18.70
CA LEU A 226 -15.80 -5.67 19.66
C LEU A 226 -14.77 -6.64 19.07
N GLN A 227 -15.08 -7.37 18.00
CA GLN A 227 -14.13 -8.25 17.33
C GLN A 227 -12.95 -7.47 16.72
N HIS A 228 -13.13 -6.19 16.37
CA HIS A 228 -12.05 -5.37 15.82
C HIS A 228 -10.90 -5.11 16.81
N PHE A 229 -11.14 -5.28 18.11
CA PHE A 229 -10.12 -5.20 19.15
C PHE A 229 -9.30 -6.49 19.31
N SER A 230 -9.68 -7.59 18.64
CA SER A 230 -8.98 -8.88 18.73
C SER A 230 -7.95 -9.07 17.63
N ALA A 231 -6.72 -9.44 18.02
CA ALA A 231 -5.67 -9.82 17.08
C ALA A 231 -6.05 -11.04 16.23
N GLU A 232 -6.74 -12.02 16.80
CA GLU A 232 -7.19 -13.23 16.08
C GLU A 232 -8.16 -12.89 14.95
N HIS A 233 -9.09 -11.96 15.20
CA HIS A 233 -10.05 -11.51 14.19
C HIS A 233 -9.38 -10.66 13.09
N LEU A 234 -8.32 -9.92 13.44
CA LEU A 234 -7.53 -9.22 12.43
C LEU A 234 -6.83 -10.21 11.49
N VAL A 235 -6.21 -11.27 12.03
CA VAL A 235 -5.57 -12.32 11.21
C VAL A 235 -6.59 -12.97 10.29
N SER A 236 -7.76 -13.37 10.81
CA SER A 236 -8.81 -13.96 9.97
C SER A 236 -9.32 -13.00 8.89
N SER A 237 -9.44 -11.70 9.19
CA SER A 237 -9.82 -10.67 8.21
C SER A 237 -8.76 -10.50 7.11
N LEU A 238 -7.48 -10.63 7.46
CA LEU A 238 -6.37 -10.58 6.49
C LEU A 238 -6.29 -11.85 5.64
N ASP A 239 -6.62 -13.01 6.20
CA ASP A 239 -6.67 -14.29 5.46
C ASP A 239 -7.70 -14.26 4.33
N VAL A 240 -8.82 -13.56 4.51
CA VAL A 240 -9.81 -13.34 3.43
C VAL A 240 -9.17 -12.56 2.27
N SER A 241 -8.41 -11.51 2.57
CA SER A 241 -7.70 -10.70 1.57
C SER A 241 -6.59 -11.49 0.88
N LEU A 242 -5.83 -12.31 1.62
CA LEU A 242 -4.86 -13.24 1.06
C LEU A 242 -5.55 -14.30 0.18
N GLY A 243 -6.72 -14.79 0.61
CA GLY A 243 -7.57 -15.69 -0.15
C GLY A 243 -7.99 -15.12 -1.51
N ARG A 244 -8.28 -13.81 -1.59
CA ARG A 244 -8.57 -13.14 -2.88
C ARG A 244 -7.35 -13.12 -3.81
N VAL A 245 -6.15 -12.87 -3.27
CA VAL A 245 -4.92 -12.91 -4.06
C VAL A 245 -4.64 -14.33 -4.55
N VAL A 246 -4.77 -15.33 -3.67
CA VAL A 246 -4.61 -16.75 -4.03
C VAL A 246 -5.64 -17.19 -5.06
N ALA A 247 -6.91 -16.76 -4.94
CA ALA A 247 -7.95 -17.08 -5.92
C ALA A 247 -7.70 -16.41 -7.29
N THR A 248 -7.24 -15.16 -7.28
CA THR A 248 -6.86 -14.43 -8.50
C THR A 248 -5.66 -15.09 -9.16
N LEU A 249 -4.63 -15.46 -8.39
CA LEU A 249 -3.47 -16.21 -8.86
C LEU A 249 -3.90 -17.57 -9.43
N LYS A 250 -4.73 -18.35 -8.74
CA LYS A 250 -5.26 -19.63 -9.25
C LYS A 250 -6.01 -19.44 -10.56
N THR A 251 -6.80 -18.38 -10.69
CA THR A 251 -7.56 -18.08 -11.91
C THR A 251 -6.62 -17.65 -13.05
N ALA A 252 -5.62 -16.82 -12.75
CA ALA A 252 -4.58 -16.42 -13.70
C ALA A 252 -3.76 -17.63 -14.15
N GLU A 253 -3.34 -18.50 -13.23
CA GLU A 253 -2.67 -19.77 -13.53
C GLU A 253 -3.54 -20.70 -14.38
N GLN A 254 -4.84 -20.81 -14.10
CA GLN A 254 -5.77 -21.61 -14.92
C GLN A 254 -5.90 -21.03 -16.33
N LYS A 255 -6.03 -19.71 -16.47
CA LYS A 255 -6.05 -19.03 -17.78
C LYS A 255 -4.74 -19.21 -18.53
N LEU A 256 -3.59 -19.13 -17.84
CA LEU A 256 -2.27 -19.37 -18.42
C LEU A 256 -2.10 -20.84 -18.82
N LYS A 257 -2.56 -21.80 -18.02
CA LYS A 257 -2.58 -23.23 -18.38
C LYS A 257 -3.45 -23.50 -19.59
N LEU A 258 -4.64 -22.87 -19.68
CA LEU A 258 -5.52 -23.01 -20.84
C LEU A 258 -4.89 -22.39 -22.09
N ARG A 259 -4.34 -21.17 -21.98
CA ARG A 259 -3.61 -20.53 -23.09
C ARG A 259 -2.39 -21.33 -23.51
N ARG A 260 -1.65 -21.92 -22.56
CA ARG A 260 -0.53 -22.82 -22.86
C ARG A 260 -1.01 -24.10 -23.53
N ARG A 261 -2.20 -24.64 -23.20
CA ARG A 261 -2.77 -25.78 -23.94
C ARG A 261 -3.17 -25.41 -25.36
N VAL A 262 -3.75 -24.23 -25.57
CA VAL A 262 -4.09 -23.74 -26.92
C VAL A 262 -2.84 -23.44 -27.73
N LEU A 263 -1.84 -22.78 -27.15
CA LEU A 263 -0.54 -22.53 -27.79
C LEU A 263 0.23 -23.83 -28.02
N VAL A 264 0.15 -24.81 -27.11
CA VAL A 264 0.71 -26.15 -27.33
C VAL A 264 -0.15 -26.96 -28.30
N GLU A 265 -1.43 -26.69 -28.52
CA GLU A 265 -2.21 -27.33 -29.60
C GLU A 265 -1.93 -26.68 -30.96
N GLU A 266 -1.53 -25.40 -30.99
CA GLU A 266 -1.05 -24.71 -32.19
C GLU A 266 0.45 -24.96 -32.48
N GLU A 267 1.28 -25.22 -31.46
CA GLU A 267 2.71 -25.57 -31.57
C GLU A 267 2.98 -27.09 -31.50
N ALA A 268 2.04 -27.92 -31.03
CA ALA A 268 2.12 -29.39 -31.13
C ALA A 268 1.64 -29.87 -32.50
N SER A 269 2.34 -29.40 -33.54
CA SER A 269 2.80 -30.31 -34.57
C SER A 269 4.00 -31.16 -34.10
N VAL A 270 4.50 -31.00 -32.87
CA VAL A 270 5.44 -31.93 -32.22
C VAL A 270 4.73 -33.24 -31.81
N VAL A 271 4.36 -34.01 -32.82
CA VAL A 271 4.22 -35.46 -32.70
C VAL A 271 5.64 -36.03 -32.72
N PRO A 272 6.03 -36.99 -31.86
CA PRO A 272 7.23 -37.78 -32.11
C PRO A 272 6.94 -38.66 -33.34
N LEU A 273 7.20 -38.16 -34.55
CA LEU A 273 7.00 -38.87 -35.80
C LEU A 273 8.34 -39.25 -36.39
N SER A 274 8.77 -40.46 -36.02
CA SER A 274 9.65 -41.24 -36.88
C SER A 274 8.99 -41.35 -38.26
N VAL A 275 9.59 -40.73 -39.28
CA VAL A 275 9.14 -40.86 -40.67
C VAL A 275 9.08 -42.35 -41.02
N THR A 276 7.88 -42.92 -41.09
CA THR A 276 7.71 -44.36 -41.29
C THR A 276 7.72 -44.69 -42.79
N ALA A 277 8.90 -44.98 -43.34
CA ALA A 277 9.09 -45.29 -44.76
C ALA A 277 8.89 -46.79 -45.07
N LYS A 278 7.67 -47.18 -45.49
CA LYS A 278 7.37 -48.59 -45.85
C LYS A 278 7.67 -48.94 -47.31
N SER A 279 7.48 -48.02 -48.24
CA SER A 279 7.70 -48.25 -49.68
C SER A 279 9.18 -48.10 -50.08
N PRO A 280 9.66 -48.80 -51.11
CA PRO A 280 11.04 -48.65 -51.59
C PRO A 280 11.40 -47.21 -51.98
N ALA A 281 10.47 -46.50 -52.63
CA ALA A 281 10.66 -45.11 -53.03
C ALA A 281 10.85 -44.18 -51.82
N MET A 282 10.04 -44.35 -50.77
CA MET A 282 10.14 -43.49 -49.58
C MET A 282 11.36 -43.81 -48.73
N ARG A 283 11.81 -45.07 -48.70
CA ARG A 283 13.09 -45.44 -48.08
C ARG A 283 14.26 -44.75 -48.78
N ALA A 284 14.27 -44.69 -50.10
CA ALA A 284 15.30 -43.99 -50.85
C ALA A 284 15.37 -42.49 -50.51
N VAL A 285 14.22 -41.85 -50.28
CA VAL A 285 14.15 -40.44 -49.85
C VAL A 285 14.68 -40.27 -48.42
N VAL A 286 14.29 -41.15 -47.49
CA VAL A 286 14.82 -41.12 -46.11
C VAL A 286 16.33 -41.36 -46.09
N ASP A 287 16.83 -42.35 -46.83
CA ASP A 287 18.27 -42.62 -46.94
C ASP A 287 19.03 -41.42 -47.52
N LEU A 288 18.43 -40.71 -48.48
CA LEU A 288 19.00 -39.49 -49.04
C LEU A 288 19.03 -38.36 -48.00
N ALA A 289 17.94 -38.16 -47.26
CA ALA A 289 17.85 -37.17 -46.19
C ALA A 289 18.92 -37.40 -45.11
N CYS A 290 19.08 -38.63 -44.62
CA CYS A 290 20.11 -38.97 -43.63
C CYS A 290 21.54 -38.77 -44.15
N ARG A 291 21.80 -38.99 -45.45
CA ARG A 291 23.11 -38.70 -46.04
C ARG A 291 23.38 -37.20 -46.13
N ILE A 292 22.38 -36.42 -46.54
CA ILE A 292 22.50 -34.96 -46.69
C ILE A 292 22.64 -34.28 -45.33
N ALA A 293 21.98 -34.79 -44.28
CA ALA A 293 22.05 -34.25 -42.92
C ALA A 293 23.49 -34.14 -42.36
N ARG A 294 24.41 -34.98 -42.85
CA ARG A 294 25.83 -34.97 -42.45
C ARG A 294 26.68 -33.91 -43.17
N VAL A 295 26.10 -33.21 -44.14
CA VAL A 295 26.78 -32.20 -44.96
C VAL A 295 26.22 -30.83 -44.64
N ASP A 296 27.12 -29.86 -44.42
CA ASP A 296 26.72 -28.46 -44.22
C ASP A 296 26.44 -27.78 -45.57
N SER A 297 25.22 -27.97 -46.08
CA SER A 297 24.76 -27.40 -47.35
C SER A 297 23.28 -27.04 -47.28
N THR A 298 22.86 -26.05 -48.07
CA THR A 298 21.44 -25.73 -48.30
C THR A 298 20.77 -26.88 -49.05
N VAL A 299 19.52 -27.22 -48.65
CA VAL A 299 18.75 -28.33 -49.21
C VAL A 299 17.46 -27.80 -49.83
N LEU A 300 17.17 -28.23 -51.06
CA LEU A 300 15.89 -27.96 -51.74
C LEU A 300 15.03 -29.22 -51.72
N ILE A 301 13.86 -29.16 -51.09
CA ILE A 301 12.91 -30.27 -51.03
C ILE A 301 11.79 -30.02 -52.04
N THR A 302 11.63 -30.92 -53.00
CA THR A 302 10.60 -30.82 -54.04
C THR A 302 9.49 -31.85 -53.80
N GLY A 303 8.26 -31.46 -54.13
CA GLY A 303 7.08 -32.32 -53.96
C GLY A 303 5.79 -31.53 -54.11
N GLU A 304 4.68 -32.24 -54.26
CA GLU A 304 3.34 -31.64 -54.34
C GLU A 304 2.95 -30.97 -53.00
N THR A 305 1.97 -30.06 -53.04
CA THR A 305 1.43 -29.43 -51.83
C THR A 305 0.79 -30.49 -50.92
N GLY A 306 1.11 -30.46 -49.62
CA GLY A 306 0.52 -31.37 -48.64
C GLY A 306 1.19 -32.76 -48.53
N VAL A 307 2.29 -33.04 -49.24
CA VAL A 307 3.01 -34.33 -49.13
C VAL A 307 3.89 -34.45 -47.88
N GLY A 308 3.88 -33.43 -46.99
CA GLY A 308 4.65 -33.44 -45.75
C GLY A 308 6.14 -33.12 -45.92
N LYS A 309 6.49 -32.14 -46.77
CA LYS A 309 7.89 -31.69 -46.98
C LYS A 309 8.56 -31.25 -45.68
N GLU A 310 7.80 -30.63 -44.77
CA GLU A 310 8.26 -30.20 -43.44
C GLU A 310 8.85 -31.37 -42.63
N HIS A 311 8.24 -32.56 -42.70
CA HIS A 311 8.76 -33.74 -41.99
C HIS A 311 10.11 -34.20 -42.54
N ILE A 312 10.37 -34.01 -43.84
CA ILE A 312 11.69 -34.32 -44.43
C ILE A 312 12.73 -33.28 -44.03
N ALA A 313 12.37 -31.99 -44.00
CA ALA A 313 13.27 -30.94 -43.51
C ALA A 313 13.64 -31.15 -42.04
N GLN A 314 12.67 -31.54 -41.21
CA GLN A 314 12.89 -31.82 -39.81
C GLN A 314 13.77 -33.05 -39.61
N LEU A 315 13.54 -34.13 -40.37
CA LEU A 315 14.43 -35.31 -40.38
C LEU A 315 15.87 -34.93 -40.73
N VAL A 316 16.06 -34.05 -41.72
CA VAL A 316 17.41 -33.56 -42.08
C VAL A 316 18.05 -32.79 -40.93
N HIS A 317 17.29 -31.98 -40.20
CA HIS A 317 17.81 -31.25 -39.04
C HIS A 317 18.17 -32.18 -37.88
N GLU A 318 17.28 -33.13 -37.53
CA GLU A 318 17.47 -34.08 -36.43
C GLU A 318 18.67 -35.02 -36.64
N GLU A 319 18.94 -35.42 -37.88
CA GLU A 319 20.09 -36.28 -38.23
C GLU A 319 21.38 -35.48 -38.50
N SER A 320 21.33 -34.14 -38.37
CA SER A 320 22.47 -33.28 -38.61
C SER A 320 23.32 -33.04 -37.36
N THR A 321 24.51 -32.47 -37.57
CA THR A 321 25.36 -31.98 -36.47
C THR A 321 24.73 -30.80 -35.71
N ARG A 322 23.60 -30.25 -36.18
CA ARG A 322 22.91 -29.10 -35.61
C ARG A 322 21.62 -29.46 -34.88
N ALA A 323 21.35 -30.75 -34.65
CA ALA A 323 20.11 -31.23 -34.02
C ALA A 323 19.85 -30.68 -32.60
N GLU A 324 20.91 -30.25 -31.89
CA GLU A 324 20.79 -29.63 -30.56
C GLU A 324 20.48 -28.12 -30.61
N PHE A 325 20.48 -27.51 -31.80
CA PHE A 325 20.20 -26.09 -32.02
C PHE A 325 18.79 -25.87 -32.58
N PRO A 326 18.26 -24.63 -32.56
CA PRO A 326 16.87 -24.38 -32.96
C PRO A 326 16.55 -24.77 -34.42
N PHE A 327 15.44 -25.47 -34.62
CA PHE A 327 14.78 -25.59 -35.93
C PHE A 327 13.66 -24.57 -36.02
N VAL A 328 13.75 -23.64 -36.96
CA VAL A 328 12.74 -22.61 -37.20
C VAL A 328 12.13 -22.85 -38.57
N ALA A 329 10.81 -22.92 -38.66
CA ALA A 329 10.09 -23.06 -39.93
C ALA A 329 9.20 -21.84 -40.15
N ILE A 330 9.17 -21.34 -41.39
CA ILE A 330 8.26 -20.28 -41.82
C ILE A 330 7.56 -20.71 -43.10
N ASN A 331 6.24 -20.57 -43.11
CA ASN A 331 5.42 -20.71 -44.31
C ASN A 331 5.41 -19.38 -45.06
N CYS A 332 6.11 -19.33 -46.20
CA CYS A 332 6.25 -18.13 -47.01
C CYS A 332 4.92 -17.73 -47.68
N GLY A 333 4.00 -18.69 -47.86
CA GLY A 333 2.65 -18.42 -48.38
C GLY A 333 1.72 -17.72 -47.39
N ALA A 334 2.03 -17.76 -46.09
CA ALA A 334 1.25 -17.10 -45.04
C ALA A 334 1.70 -15.67 -44.71
N VAL A 335 2.82 -15.21 -45.31
CA VAL A 335 3.42 -13.89 -45.05
C VAL A 335 3.34 -13.02 -46.30
N THR A 336 2.86 -11.78 -46.16
CA THR A 336 2.84 -10.80 -47.26
C THR A 336 4.25 -10.30 -47.56
N ASP A 337 4.60 -10.08 -48.83
CA ASP A 337 5.93 -9.61 -49.28
C ASP A 337 6.46 -8.42 -48.47
N SER A 338 5.61 -7.48 -48.09
CA SER A 338 5.98 -6.28 -47.31
C SER A 338 6.44 -6.56 -45.87
N LEU A 339 6.12 -7.74 -45.32
CA LEU A 339 6.48 -8.13 -43.96
C LEU A 339 7.60 -9.18 -43.93
N LEU A 340 7.88 -9.85 -45.06
CA LEU A 340 8.83 -10.95 -45.14
C LEU A 340 10.24 -10.54 -44.69
N ASP A 341 10.73 -9.39 -45.16
CA ASP A 341 12.06 -8.89 -44.80
C ASP A 341 12.18 -8.58 -43.30
N SER A 342 11.13 -7.99 -42.72
CA SER A 342 11.10 -7.69 -41.29
C SER A 342 11.00 -8.95 -40.42
N GLU A 343 10.39 -10.02 -40.91
CA GLU A 343 10.31 -11.29 -40.19
C GLU A 343 11.64 -12.06 -40.30
N LEU A 344 12.24 -12.12 -41.49
CA LEU A 344 13.49 -12.84 -41.73
C LEU A 344 14.68 -12.19 -41.02
N PHE A 345 14.84 -10.87 -41.15
CA PHE A 345 16.02 -10.15 -40.68
C PHE A 345 15.79 -9.36 -39.40
N GLY A 346 14.54 -9.24 -38.95
CA GLY A 346 14.19 -8.42 -37.80
C GLY A 346 14.27 -6.92 -38.11
N HIS A 347 14.04 -6.10 -37.10
CA HIS A 347 14.18 -4.66 -37.23
C HIS A 347 14.47 -4.00 -35.87
N ALA A 348 15.24 -2.92 -35.91
CA ALA A 348 15.40 -2.04 -34.76
C ALA A 348 14.23 -1.05 -34.69
N ARG A 349 13.91 -0.61 -33.48
CA ARG A 349 12.93 0.43 -33.20
C ARG A 349 13.24 1.69 -34.02
N GLY A 350 12.22 2.21 -34.70
CA GLY A 350 12.32 3.43 -35.53
C GLY A 350 12.89 3.24 -36.94
N SER A 351 13.16 2.00 -37.38
CA SER A 351 13.60 1.70 -38.75
C SER A 351 12.53 1.98 -39.82
N PHE A 352 11.25 1.95 -39.47
CA PHE A 352 10.13 2.36 -40.32
C PHE A 352 8.93 2.86 -39.50
N SER A 353 7.96 3.50 -40.16
CA SER A 353 6.71 3.98 -39.54
C SER A 353 5.88 2.79 -39.04
N GLY A 354 5.96 2.50 -37.74
CA GLY A 354 5.30 1.36 -37.09
C GLY A 354 6.22 0.49 -36.21
N ALA A 355 7.55 0.64 -36.33
CA ALA A 355 8.53 -0.08 -35.52
C ALA A 355 8.61 0.47 -34.08
N THR A 356 7.64 0.13 -33.23
CA THR A 356 7.55 0.61 -31.84
C THR A 356 8.54 -0.07 -30.88
N GLN A 357 9.04 -1.25 -31.23
CA GLN A 357 9.94 -2.08 -30.43
C GLN A 357 10.96 -2.79 -31.33
N ASP A 358 12.04 -3.27 -30.74
CA ASP A 358 13.02 -4.11 -31.45
C ASP A 358 12.43 -5.51 -31.67
N ARG A 359 12.70 -6.10 -32.84
CA ARG A 359 12.27 -7.47 -33.16
C ARG A 359 13.44 -8.26 -33.74
N VAL A 360 13.71 -9.40 -33.11
CA VAL A 360 14.73 -10.38 -33.55
C VAL A 360 14.22 -11.09 -34.81
N GLY A 361 15.07 -11.20 -35.83
CA GLY A 361 14.74 -11.88 -37.08
C GLY A 361 14.82 -13.40 -37.00
N LEU A 362 14.14 -14.11 -37.90
CA LEU A 362 14.14 -15.57 -37.96
C LEU A 362 15.54 -16.17 -38.23
N PHE A 363 16.41 -15.45 -38.97
CA PHE A 363 17.82 -15.87 -39.13
C PHE A 363 18.59 -15.87 -37.81
N GLU A 364 18.30 -14.89 -36.94
CA GLU A 364 18.90 -14.81 -35.61
C GLU A 364 18.26 -15.82 -34.64
N ALA A 365 16.95 -16.03 -34.73
CA ALA A 365 16.25 -17.07 -33.96
C ALA A 365 16.75 -18.49 -34.30
N ALA A 366 17.11 -18.73 -35.57
CA ALA A 366 17.69 -19.99 -36.05
C ALA A 366 19.23 -20.06 -35.89
N HIS A 367 19.84 -19.17 -35.10
CA HIS A 367 21.29 -19.12 -34.93
C HIS A 367 21.84 -20.50 -34.54
N ARG A 368 22.87 -20.96 -35.29
CA ARG A 368 23.52 -22.28 -35.16
C ARG A 368 22.64 -23.49 -35.51
N GLY A 369 21.36 -23.29 -35.78
CA GLY A 369 20.41 -24.34 -36.13
C GLY A 369 20.05 -24.37 -37.61
N THR A 370 18.77 -24.54 -37.91
CA THR A 370 18.22 -24.68 -39.26
C THR A 370 16.98 -23.81 -39.45
N LEU A 371 16.91 -23.11 -40.58
CA LEU A 371 15.74 -22.35 -41.02
C LEU A 371 15.10 -23.05 -42.23
N LEU A 372 13.84 -23.47 -42.11
CA LEU A 372 13.02 -23.97 -43.22
C LEU A 372 12.16 -22.84 -43.78
N LEU A 373 12.19 -22.70 -45.10
CA LEU A 373 11.33 -21.81 -45.87
C LEU A 373 10.37 -22.70 -46.69
N ASP A 374 9.12 -22.87 -46.23
CA ASP A 374 8.08 -23.69 -46.92
C ASP A 374 7.17 -22.85 -47.81
#